data_AF-A0A4D4KK68-F1
#
_entry.id   AF-A0A4D4KK68-F1
#
_cell.length_a   1.000
_cell.length_b   1.000
_cell.length_c   1.000
_cell.angle_alpha   90.00
_cell.angle_beta   90.00
_cell.angle_gamma   90.00
#
_symmetry.space_group_name_H-M   'P 1'
#
loop_
_entity.id
_entity.type
_entity.pdbx_description
1 polymer ?
#
loop_
_entity_poly.entity_id
_entity_poly.type
_entity_poly.pdbx_seq_one_letter_code
_entity_poly.pdbx_strand_id
1 'polypeptide(L)'
;MGENGARCWQVHRYDIGLSFDGLDELLPGVGAGLAARARTLGVRDGQRFLIGPDGRPDLRVNACLGSAKWRNLAERTYRDYTYSVGVWLNYLLRVQVNWWDAAEDDAEEFLFRRVTDPADAERVQTNSFTRDLAGLKKFYRWMSRHRVANPFDDFDAPRAIRSEDVKWLDARGYKRWLDLGIRGMDLSRRPDRWWRGRNEQRDVAFCDGLYGTGLRVSEWASVVFP
;
A
#
# COMPACT_ATOMS: atom_id res chain seq x y z
N MET A 1 -27.68 23.23 3.56
CA MET A 1 -27.02 22.77 4.79
C MET A 1 -25.89 21.86 4.33
N GLY A 2 -24.71 22.44 4.11
CA GLY A 2 -23.64 21.82 3.31
C GLY A 2 -22.79 20.85 4.12
N GLU A 3 -22.65 19.63 3.63
CA GLU A 3 -21.66 18.66 4.09
C GLU A 3 -20.26 19.20 3.78
N ASN A 4 -19.64 19.88 4.75
CA ASN A 4 -18.23 20.24 4.70
C ASN A 4 -17.39 19.02 5.12
N GLY A 5 -17.45 17.95 4.33
CA GLY A 5 -16.51 16.85 4.44
C GLY A 5 -15.13 17.39 4.12
N ALA A 6 -14.20 17.37 5.08
CA ALA A 6 -12.85 17.89 4.91
C ALA A 6 -12.23 17.29 3.65
N ARG A 7 -12.08 18.13 2.62
CA ARG A 7 -11.46 17.74 1.36
C ARG A 7 -10.02 17.36 1.66
N CYS A 8 -9.60 16.16 1.24
CA CYS A 8 -8.30 15.59 1.53
C CYS A 8 -7.61 15.15 0.23
N TRP A 9 -6.31 14.91 0.28
CA TRP A 9 -5.58 14.24 -0.78
C TRP A 9 -6.04 12.79 -0.91
N GLN A 10 -6.37 12.38 -2.13
CA GLN A 10 -6.87 11.06 -2.44
C GLN A 10 -5.92 10.32 -3.39
N VAL A 11 -5.62 9.06 -3.07
CA VAL A 11 -4.79 8.19 -3.91
C VAL A 11 -5.70 7.41 -4.85
N HIS A 12 -5.43 7.52 -6.14
CA HIS A 12 -6.13 6.79 -7.19
C HIS A 12 -5.14 5.92 -7.98
N ARG A 13 -5.70 5.02 -8.77
CA ARG A 13 -4.96 4.15 -9.68
C ARG A 13 -5.56 4.28 -11.08
N TYR A 14 -4.71 4.42 -12.09
CA TYR A 14 -5.13 4.27 -13.46
C TYR A 14 -5.57 2.82 -13.70
N ASP A 15 -6.75 2.68 -14.28
CA ASP A 15 -7.24 1.44 -14.85
C ASP A 15 -7.49 1.71 -16.33
N ILE A 16 -6.53 1.33 -17.17
CA ILE A 16 -6.57 1.55 -18.62
C ILE A 16 -7.48 0.51 -19.30
N GLY A 17 -7.77 -0.59 -18.60
CA GLY A 17 -8.67 -1.64 -19.07
C GLY A 17 -10.15 -1.32 -18.85
N LEU A 18 -10.46 -0.33 -18.02
CA LEU A 18 -11.83 0.10 -17.76
C LEU A 18 -12.47 0.67 -19.03
N SER A 19 -13.65 0.16 -19.39
CA SER A 19 -14.46 0.78 -20.45
C SER A 19 -15.04 2.11 -19.96
N PHE A 20 -14.97 3.11 -20.82
CA PHE A 20 -15.53 4.45 -20.60
C PHE A 20 -16.79 4.69 -21.44
N ASP A 21 -17.48 3.64 -21.88
CA ASP A 21 -18.63 3.76 -22.79
C ASP A 21 -19.74 4.65 -22.23
N GLY A 22 -19.98 4.62 -20.91
CA GLY A 22 -20.94 5.51 -20.23
C GLY A 22 -20.42 6.92 -19.96
N LEU A 23 -19.13 7.19 -20.21
CA LEU A 23 -18.51 8.49 -19.97
C LEU A 23 -18.78 9.47 -21.11
N ASP A 24 -18.97 8.98 -22.34
CA ASP A 24 -19.33 9.81 -23.49
C ASP A 24 -20.75 10.41 -23.34
N GLU A 25 -21.66 9.78 -22.58
CA GLU A 25 -22.96 10.36 -22.21
C GLU A 25 -22.81 11.58 -21.28
N LEU A 26 -21.80 11.57 -20.40
CA LEU A 26 -21.55 12.64 -19.43
C LEU A 26 -20.62 13.72 -19.98
N LEU A 27 -19.65 13.33 -20.81
CA LEU A 27 -18.59 14.19 -21.36
C LEU A 27 -18.31 13.79 -22.82
N PRO A 28 -19.13 14.27 -23.78
CA PRO A 28 -19.01 13.88 -25.18
C PRO A 28 -17.61 14.14 -25.75
N GLY A 29 -17.00 13.10 -26.32
CA GLY A 29 -15.68 13.18 -26.98
C GLY A 29 -14.48 13.15 -26.03
N VAL A 30 -14.71 12.95 -24.73
CA VAL A 30 -13.63 12.77 -23.73
C VAL A 30 -13.28 11.29 -23.56
N GLY A 31 -14.25 10.38 -23.63
CA GLY A 31 -14.05 8.94 -23.48
C GLY A 31 -13.29 8.35 -24.67
N ALA A 32 -13.69 8.73 -25.89
CA ALA A 32 -13.07 8.28 -27.12
C ALA A 32 -11.55 8.58 -27.17
N GLY A 33 -10.74 7.52 -27.14
CA GLY A 33 -9.28 7.63 -27.27
C GLY A 33 -8.54 8.00 -25.99
N LEU A 34 -9.19 8.09 -24.82
CA LEU A 34 -8.54 8.39 -23.54
C LEU A 34 -7.42 7.39 -23.22
N ALA A 35 -7.69 6.09 -23.38
CA ALA A 35 -6.70 5.03 -23.19
C ALA A 35 -5.52 5.12 -24.17
N ALA A 36 -5.75 5.58 -25.40
CA ALA A 36 -4.68 5.79 -26.38
C ALA A 36 -3.83 7.02 -26.04
N ARG A 37 -4.47 8.13 -25.62
CA ARG A 37 -3.79 9.35 -25.15
C ARG A 37 -3.01 9.12 -23.86
N ALA A 38 -3.55 8.35 -22.92
CA ALA A 38 -2.85 7.95 -21.71
C ALA A 38 -1.56 7.20 -22.07
N ARG A 39 -1.63 6.26 -23.01
CA ARG A 39 -0.46 5.51 -23.50
C ARG A 39 0.56 6.40 -24.19
N THR A 40 0.16 7.37 -25.03
CA THR A 40 1.11 8.29 -25.68
C THR A 40 1.79 9.24 -24.69
N LEU A 41 1.11 9.60 -23.60
CA LEU A 41 1.68 10.35 -22.47
C LEU A 41 2.53 9.47 -21.54
N GLY A 42 2.69 8.18 -21.85
CA GLY A 42 3.50 7.24 -21.07
C GLY A 42 2.85 6.78 -19.76
N VAL A 43 1.56 7.03 -19.56
CA VAL A 43 0.79 6.52 -18.42
C VAL A 43 0.65 5.02 -18.55
N ARG A 44 0.91 4.31 -17.45
CA ARG A 44 0.80 2.85 -17.38
C ARG A 44 -0.43 2.43 -16.60
N ASP A 45 -0.96 1.27 -16.98
CA ASP A 45 -1.99 0.63 -16.19
C ASP A 45 -1.46 0.32 -14.79
N GLY A 46 -2.29 0.51 -13.77
CA GLY A 46 -1.89 0.36 -12.37
C GLY A 46 -1.05 1.51 -11.81
N GLN A 47 -0.64 2.50 -12.62
CA GLN A 47 0.06 3.69 -12.12
C GLN A 47 -0.84 4.46 -11.15
N ARG A 48 -0.27 4.85 -10.01
CA ARG A 48 -0.96 5.65 -9.00
C ARG A 48 -0.73 7.13 -9.21
N PHE A 49 -1.73 7.91 -8.85
CA PHE A 49 -1.71 9.37 -8.87
C PHE A 49 -2.50 9.90 -7.68
N LEU A 50 -2.22 11.13 -7.28
CA LEU A 50 -3.00 11.84 -6.26
C LEU A 50 -3.82 12.97 -6.86
N ILE A 51 -5.00 13.15 -6.28
CA ILE A 51 -5.87 14.31 -6.47
C ILE A 51 -5.86 15.10 -5.16
N GLY A 52 -5.64 16.40 -5.27
CA GLY A 52 -5.63 17.33 -4.15
C GLY A 52 -7.02 17.60 -3.60
N PRO A 53 -7.12 18.27 -2.43
CA PRO A 53 -8.39 18.58 -1.80
C PRO A 53 -9.29 19.48 -2.66
N ASP A 54 -8.72 20.29 -3.54
CA ASP A 54 -9.48 21.10 -4.50
C ASP A 54 -10.06 20.31 -5.68
N GLY A 55 -9.85 18.99 -5.71
CA GLY A 55 -10.27 18.11 -6.80
C GLY A 55 -9.33 18.17 -8.01
N ARG A 56 -8.17 18.84 -7.91
CA ARG A 56 -7.22 18.98 -9.01
C ARG A 56 -5.97 18.13 -8.78
N PRO A 57 -5.34 17.63 -9.85
CA PRO A 57 -4.05 16.94 -9.74
C PRO A 57 -2.91 17.95 -9.50
N ASP A 58 -1.98 17.62 -8.60
CA ASP A 58 -0.67 18.29 -8.58
C ASP A 58 0.27 17.61 -9.59
N LEU A 59 0.64 18.37 -10.63
CA LEU A 59 1.45 17.87 -11.74
C LEU A 59 2.85 17.42 -11.30
N ARG A 60 3.45 18.05 -10.29
CA ARG A 60 4.78 17.67 -9.78
C ARG A 60 4.69 16.36 -9.02
N VAL A 61 3.70 16.23 -8.13
CA VAL A 61 3.46 14.99 -7.36
C VAL A 61 3.20 13.84 -8.31
N ASN A 62 2.32 14.03 -9.30
CA ASN A 62 1.97 12.97 -10.24
C ASN A 62 3.09 12.64 -11.25
N ALA A 63 3.90 13.63 -11.63
CA ALA A 63 5.12 13.37 -12.40
C ALA A 63 6.15 12.55 -11.60
N CYS A 64 6.23 12.75 -10.28
CA CYS A 64 7.07 11.93 -9.40
C CYS A 64 6.63 10.46 -9.45
N LEU A 65 5.34 10.21 -9.23
CA LEU A 65 4.76 8.86 -9.20
C LEU A 65 4.81 8.16 -10.56
N GLY A 66 4.73 8.90 -11.66
CA GLY A 66 4.89 8.38 -13.03
C GLY A 66 6.35 8.22 -13.49
N SER A 67 7.32 8.69 -12.70
CA SER A 67 8.72 8.68 -13.12
C SER A 67 9.33 7.28 -13.15
N ALA A 68 10.37 7.07 -13.98
CA ALA A 68 11.07 5.79 -14.05
C ALA A 68 11.57 5.27 -12.70
N LYS A 69 12.02 6.18 -11.80
CA LYS A 69 12.49 5.83 -10.44
C LYS A 69 11.40 5.22 -9.56
N TRP A 70 10.14 5.56 -9.79
CA TRP A 70 8.98 5.05 -9.07
C TRP A 70 8.36 3.85 -9.79
N ARG A 71 8.34 3.86 -11.12
CA ARG A 71 7.89 2.73 -11.95
C ARG A 71 8.75 1.46 -11.80
N ASN A 72 10.01 1.60 -11.39
CA ASN A 72 10.91 0.47 -11.13
C ASN A 72 10.76 -0.12 -9.72
N LEU A 73 9.87 0.41 -8.86
CA LEU A 73 9.58 -0.16 -7.55
C LEU A 73 8.73 -1.42 -7.71
N ALA A 74 8.92 -2.40 -6.81
CA ALA A 74 7.98 -3.50 -6.67
C ALA A 74 6.58 -2.95 -6.33
N GLU A 75 5.52 -3.59 -6.84
CA GLU A 75 4.14 -3.09 -6.72
C GLU A 75 3.72 -2.78 -5.28
N ARG A 76 4.10 -3.66 -4.33
CA ARG A 76 3.85 -3.42 -2.89
C ARG A 76 4.57 -2.17 -2.39
N THR A 77 5.85 -2.01 -2.71
CA THR A 77 6.64 -0.83 -2.31
C THR A 77 6.11 0.44 -2.94
N TYR A 78 5.73 0.38 -4.23
CA TYR A 78 5.13 1.51 -4.93
C TYR A 78 3.82 1.96 -4.28
N ARG A 79 2.94 0.99 -4.00
CA ARG A 79 1.70 1.23 -3.26
C ARG A 79 1.99 1.88 -1.92
N ASP A 80 2.78 1.22 -1.08
CA ASP A 80 3.00 1.67 0.29
C ASP A 80 3.63 3.08 0.31
N TYR A 81 4.64 3.36 -0.52
CA TYR A 81 5.23 4.70 -0.62
C TYR A 81 4.24 5.77 -1.11
N THR A 82 3.35 5.42 -2.04
CA THR A 82 2.34 6.38 -2.52
C THR A 82 1.37 6.75 -1.39
N TYR A 83 0.97 5.77 -0.56
CA TYR A 83 0.14 6.05 0.61
C TYR A 83 0.89 6.86 1.67
N SER A 84 2.18 6.58 1.91
CA SER A 84 3.01 7.39 2.81
C SER A 84 3.02 8.87 2.38
N VAL A 85 3.18 9.12 1.08
CA VAL A 85 3.08 10.48 0.51
C VAL A 85 1.70 11.08 0.74
N GLY A 86 0.61 10.34 0.47
CA GLY A 86 -0.74 10.83 0.71
C GLY A 86 -1.04 11.17 2.17
N VAL A 87 -0.55 10.38 3.12
CA VAL A 87 -0.68 10.65 4.57
C VAL A 87 0.06 11.93 4.94
N TRP A 88 1.29 12.10 4.46
CA TRP A 88 2.08 13.31 4.68
C TRP A 88 1.41 14.57 4.09
N LEU A 89 0.91 14.51 2.85
CA LEU A 89 0.22 15.64 2.23
C LEU A 89 -1.07 16.02 2.98
N ASN A 90 -1.78 15.03 3.53
CA ASN A 90 -2.95 15.26 4.37
C ASN A 90 -2.60 15.85 5.74
N TYR A 91 -1.47 15.45 6.33
CA TYR A 91 -0.95 16.08 7.52
C TYR A 91 -0.65 17.56 7.27
N LEU A 92 0.11 17.85 6.21
CA LEU A 92 0.47 19.21 5.83
C LEU A 92 -0.76 20.08 5.54
N LEU A 93 -1.78 19.50 4.92
CA LEU A 93 -3.08 20.16 4.74
C LEU A 93 -3.71 20.55 6.08
N ARG A 94 -3.63 19.70 7.12
CA ARG A 94 -4.19 20.03 8.45
C ARG A 94 -3.40 21.15 9.15
N VAL A 95 -2.07 21.16 9.01
CA VAL A 95 -1.21 22.22 9.57
C VAL A 95 -1.09 23.45 8.66
N GLN A 96 -1.79 23.45 7.51
CA GLN A 96 -1.83 24.55 6.54
C GLN A 96 -0.44 24.93 5.97
N VAL A 97 0.42 23.93 5.81
CA VAL A 97 1.75 24.09 5.21
C VAL A 97 1.73 23.50 3.81
N ASN A 98 2.32 24.19 2.83
CA ASN A 98 2.47 23.63 1.50
C ASN A 98 3.57 22.57 1.51
N TRP A 99 3.39 21.48 0.76
CA TRP A 99 4.39 20.43 0.70
C TRP A 99 5.74 20.85 0.11
N TRP A 100 5.77 21.93 -0.68
CA TRP A 100 7.01 22.51 -1.19
C TRP A 100 7.67 23.52 -0.24
N ASP A 101 6.97 23.95 0.80
CA ASP A 101 7.48 24.86 1.84
C ASP A 101 7.75 24.14 3.18
N ALA A 102 7.45 22.83 3.26
CA ALA A 102 7.60 22.05 4.48
C ALA A 102 9.06 22.01 4.96
N ALA A 103 9.25 22.27 6.25
CA ALA A 103 10.54 22.33 6.91
C ALA A 103 10.81 21.09 7.78
N GLU A 104 12.02 21.02 8.34
CA GLU A 104 12.44 19.95 9.26
C GLU A 104 11.49 19.84 10.46
N ASP A 105 11.11 20.97 11.07
CA ASP A 105 10.17 21.02 12.21
C ASP A 105 8.81 20.38 11.87
N ASP A 106 8.30 20.57 10.65
CA ASP A 106 7.04 19.95 10.21
C ASP A 106 7.17 18.43 10.11
N ALA A 107 8.33 17.96 9.65
CA ALA A 107 8.66 16.54 9.55
C ALA A 107 8.86 15.93 10.95
N GLU A 108 9.54 16.62 11.86
CA GLU A 108 9.74 16.18 13.24
C GLU A 108 8.39 15.98 13.93
N GLU A 109 7.52 17.00 13.88
CA GLU A 109 6.19 16.95 14.50
C GLU A 109 5.30 15.86 13.88
N PHE A 110 5.36 15.68 12.57
CA PHE A 110 4.65 14.59 11.89
C PHE A 110 5.11 13.22 12.37
N LEU A 111 6.42 13.01 12.46
CA LEU A 111 7.00 11.75 12.90
C LEU A 111 6.72 11.51 14.40
N PHE A 112 6.82 12.55 15.23
CA PHE A 112 6.47 12.49 16.66
C PHE A 112 5.03 12.06 16.85
N ARG A 113 4.07 12.65 16.13
CA ARG A 113 2.65 12.27 16.23
C ARG A 113 2.40 10.82 15.81
N ARG A 114 3.05 10.34 14.75
CA ARG A 114 2.88 8.94 14.32
C ARG A 114 3.43 7.91 15.30
N VAL A 115 4.34 8.32 16.18
CA VAL A 115 4.89 7.47 17.25
C VAL A 115 4.12 7.62 18.56
N THR A 116 3.57 8.81 18.83
CA THR A 116 3.08 9.21 20.17
C THR A 116 1.56 9.23 20.30
N ASP A 117 0.77 9.35 19.22
CA ASP A 117 -0.68 9.58 19.31
C ASP A 117 -1.40 8.47 20.14
N PRO A 118 -1.94 8.80 21.33
CA PRO A 118 -2.68 7.86 22.17
C PRO A 118 -4.13 7.63 21.70
N ALA A 119 -4.64 8.45 20.77
CA ALA A 119 -6.01 8.37 20.26
C ALA A 119 -6.14 7.41 19.06
N ASP A 120 -5.03 7.07 18.40
CA ASP A 120 -4.96 5.94 17.47
C ASP A 120 -4.80 4.65 18.29
N ALA A 121 -5.89 3.89 18.43
CA ALA A 121 -5.91 2.61 19.12
C ALA A 121 -4.93 1.56 18.52
N GLU A 122 -4.35 1.85 17.35
CA GLU A 122 -3.25 1.11 16.74
C GLU A 122 -2.01 2.00 16.60
N ARG A 123 -1.15 2.02 17.62
CA ARG A 123 0.21 2.55 17.49
C ARG A 123 0.84 2.01 16.20
N VAL A 124 1.27 2.92 15.32
CA VAL A 124 1.93 2.56 14.07
C VAL A 124 3.21 1.79 14.41
N GLN A 125 3.22 0.47 14.16
CA GLN A 125 4.38 -0.38 14.42
C GLN A 125 5.65 0.23 13.78
N THR A 126 6.81 0.12 14.44
CA THR A 126 8.11 0.67 14.00
C THR A 126 8.46 0.34 12.54
N ASN A 127 7.99 -0.81 12.04
CA ASN A 127 8.16 -1.24 10.65
C ASN A 127 7.41 -0.36 9.63
N SER A 128 6.29 0.25 10.03
CA SER A 128 5.56 1.20 9.18
C SER A 128 6.25 2.56 9.16
N PHE A 129 6.81 3.02 10.29
CA PHE A 129 7.59 4.25 10.36
C PHE A 129 8.79 4.24 9.39
N THR A 130 9.60 3.18 9.42
CA THR A 130 10.78 3.05 8.55
C THR A 130 10.40 3.08 7.06
N ARG A 131 9.27 2.45 6.72
CA ARG A 131 8.76 2.41 5.36
C ARG A 131 8.29 3.79 4.90
N ASP A 132 7.54 4.49 5.75
CA ASP A 132 7.02 5.82 5.44
C ASP A 132 8.15 6.81 5.22
N LEU A 133 9.13 6.84 6.13
CA LEU A 133 10.32 7.68 5.98
C LEU A 133 11.08 7.40 4.68
N ALA A 134 11.26 6.13 4.30
CA ALA A 134 11.91 5.76 3.05
C ALA A 134 11.13 6.27 1.82
N GLY A 135 9.80 6.16 1.84
CA GLY A 135 8.92 6.69 0.79
C GLY A 135 8.99 8.21 0.67
N LEU A 136 8.94 8.92 1.80
CA LEU A 136 9.00 10.38 1.87
C LEU A 136 10.36 10.93 1.46
N LYS A 137 11.47 10.34 1.95
CA LYS A 137 12.83 10.65 1.47
C LYS A 137 12.95 10.43 -0.04
N LYS A 138 12.38 9.34 -0.58
CA LYS A 138 12.41 9.08 -2.03
C LYS A 138 11.61 10.12 -2.82
N PHE A 139 10.46 10.56 -2.30
CA PHE A 139 9.63 11.61 -2.88
C PHE A 139 10.36 12.95 -2.92
N TYR A 140 10.85 13.44 -1.79
CA TYR A 140 11.53 14.74 -1.74
C TYR A 140 12.88 14.75 -2.46
N ARG A 141 13.63 13.65 -2.43
CA ARG A 141 14.82 13.48 -3.29
C ARG A 141 14.48 13.60 -4.78
N TRP A 142 13.28 13.20 -5.19
CA TRP A 142 12.83 13.43 -6.56
C TRP A 142 12.47 14.90 -6.79
N MET A 143 11.85 15.56 -5.80
CA MET A 143 11.44 16.96 -5.83
C MET A 143 12.58 17.97 -5.81
N SER A 144 13.82 17.57 -5.48
CA SER A 144 15.01 18.43 -5.59
C SER A 144 15.18 19.05 -6.98
N ARG A 145 14.71 18.38 -8.05
CA ARG A 145 14.69 18.93 -9.42
C ARG A 145 13.82 20.19 -9.56
N HIS A 146 12.86 20.37 -8.66
CA HIS A 146 11.98 21.52 -8.56
C HIS A 146 12.44 22.50 -7.46
N ARG A 147 13.68 22.35 -6.97
CA ARG A 147 14.27 23.17 -5.89
C ARG A 147 13.49 23.11 -4.57
N VAL A 148 12.81 22.01 -4.32
CA VAL A 148 12.14 21.74 -3.04
C VAL A 148 13.14 21.02 -2.14
N ALA A 149 13.39 21.57 -0.96
CA ALA A 149 14.22 20.95 0.07
C ALA A 149 13.57 19.66 0.58
N ASN A 150 14.38 18.71 1.05
CA ASN A 150 13.85 17.51 1.68
C ASN A 150 13.78 17.72 3.20
N PRO A 151 12.58 17.90 3.78
CA PRO A 151 12.45 18.10 5.23
C PRO A 151 12.84 16.85 6.02
N PHE A 152 13.00 15.70 5.35
CA PHE A 152 13.37 14.44 6.00
C PHE A 152 14.87 14.13 5.92
N ASP A 153 15.73 14.95 5.30
CA ASP A 153 17.11 14.56 4.99
C ASP A 153 17.89 14.04 6.21
N ASP A 154 17.82 14.75 7.33
CA ASP A 154 18.56 14.45 8.57
C ASP A 154 17.89 13.41 9.48
N PHE A 155 16.74 12.85 9.07
CA PHE A 155 16.04 11.84 9.87
C PHE A 155 16.53 10.43 9.60
N ASP A 156 17.01 9.74 10.63
CA ASP A 156 17.35 8.32 10.52
C ASP A 156 16.16 7.43 10.89
N ALA A 157 15.99 6.36 10.11
CA ALA A 157 15.01 5.35 10.46
C ALA A 157 15.45 4.66 11.76
N PRO A 158 14.57 4.53 12.77
CA PRO A 158 14.85 3.76 13.95
C PRO A 158 15.18 2.33 13.52
N ARG A 159 16.17 1.72 14.16
CA ARG A 159 16.58 0.36 13.85
C ARG A 159 15.35 -0.54 14.00
N ALA A 160 14.88 -1.09 12.88
CA ALA A 160 13.72 -1.97 12.88
C ALA A 160 14.03 -3.22 13.70
N ILE A 161 13.54 -3.27 14.94
CA ILE A 161 13.52 -4.48 15.73
C ILE A 161 12.35 -5.30 15.20
N ARG A 162 12.63 -6.35 14.44
CA ARG A 162 11.62 -7.32 14.04
C ARG A 162 11.22 -8.13 15.28
N SER A 163 10.34 -7.59 16.11
CA SER A 163 9.61 -8.38 17.11
C SER A 163 8.37 -8.95 16.43
N GLU A 164 8.56 -9.93 15.55
CA GLU A 164 7.45 -10.81 15.20
C GLU A 164 7.37 -11.84 16.33
N ASP A 165 6.21 -11.96 17.00
CA ASP A 165 5.91 -13.09 17.89
C ASP A 165 5.71 -14.35 17.02
N VAL A 166 6.80 -14.78 16.37
CA VAL A 166 6.81 -15.93 15.49
C VAL A 166 6.75 -17.18 16.36
N LYS A 167 5.54 -17.70 16.49
CA LYS A 167 5.32 -19.02 17.08
C LYS A 167 5.65 -20.07 16.03
N TRP A 168 6.75 -20.77 16.24
CA TRP A 168 7.15 -21.88 15.39
C TRP A 168 6.26 -23.09 15.67
N LEU A 169 5.72 -23.69 14.61
CA LEU A 169 5.04 -24.98 14.69
C LEU A 169 6.07 -26.08 14.41
N ASP A 170 6.21 -27.02 15.34
CA ASP A 170 6.92 -28.27 15.06
C ASP A 170 6.09 -29.15 14.11
N ALA A 171 6.68 -30.22 13.56
CA ALA A 171 5.99 -31.08 12.61
C ALA A 171 4.69 -31.70 13.17
N ARG A 172 4.61 -31.94 14.49
CA ARG A 172 3.38 -32.45 15.13
C ARG A 172 2.35 -31.34 15.32
N GLY A 173 2.77 -30.15 15.73
CA GLY A 173 1.93 -28.96 15.84
C GLY A 173 1.33 -28.56 14.50
N TYR A 174 2.14 -28.60 13.44
CA TYR A 174 1.67 -28.35 12.07
C TYR A 174 0.58 -29.35 11.66
N LYS A 175 0.81 -30.66 11.81
CA LYS A 175 -0.19 -31.68 11.47
C LYS A 175 -1.47 -31.50 12.27
N ARG A 176 -1.36 -31.17 13.56
CA ARG A 176 -2.54 -30.93 14.41
C ARG A 176 -3.31 -29.69 13.95
N TRP A 177 -2.63 -28.61 13.62
CA TRP A 177 -3.26 -27.41 13.08
C TRP A 177 -3.95 -27.69 11.74
N LEU A 178 -3.31 -28.47 10.86
CA LEU A 178 -3.85 -28.88 9.57
C LEU A 178 -5.13 -29.71 9.74
N ASP A 179 -5.09 -30.73 10.60
CA ASP A 179 -6.23 -31.60 10.89
C ASP A 179 -7.42 -30.79 11.46
N LEU A 180 -7.17 -29.95 12.48
CA LEU A 180 -8.24 -29.21 13.15
C LEU A 180 -8.79 -28.04 12.32
N GLY A 181 -7.90 -27.26 11.71
CA GLY A 181 -8.26 -26.00 11.05
C GLY A 181 -8.63 -26.16 9.58
N ILE A 182 -7.92 -27.02 8.86
CA ILE A 182 -8.02 -27.13 7.39
C ILE A 182 -8.79 -28.38 6.95
N ARG A 183 -8.71 -29.48 7.71
CA ARG A 183 -9.43 -30.73 7.43
C ARG A 183 -10.76 -30.87 8.16
N GLY A 184 -11.02 -29.97 9.11
CA GLY A 184 -12.24 -30.04 9.91
C GLY A 184 -12.33 -31.29 10.75
N MET A 185 -11.22 -31.73 11.33
CA MET A 185 -11.19 -32.84 12.27
C MET A 185 -11.30 -32.29 13.69
N ASP A 186 -11.85 -33.08 14.61
CA ASP A 186 -11.77 -32.81 16.04
C ASP A 186 -10.46 -33.35 16.65
N LEU A 187 -10.26 -33.10 17.95
CA LEU A 187 -9.07 -33.59 18.69
C LEU A 187 -8.98 -35.13 18.72
N SER A 188 -10.08 -35.83 18.44
CA SER A 188 -10.16 -37.30 18.34
C SER A 188 -9.97 -37.80 16.92
N ARG A 189 -9.63 -36.93 15.96
CA ARG A 189 -9.49 -37.23 14.52
C ARG A 189 -10.78 -37.73 13.87
N ARG A 190 -11.93 -37.20 14.28
CA ARG A 190 -13.22 -37.44 13.63
C ARG A 190 -13.66 -36.18 12.90
N PRO A 191 -14.48 -36.29 11.85
CA PRO A 191 -15.07 -35.11 11.21
C PRO A 191 -15.81 -34.24 12.23
N ASP A 192 -15.44 -32.97 12.31
CA ASP A 192 -16.10 -31.96 13.13
C ASP A 192 -17.38 -31.48 12.40
N ARG A 193 -18.52 -31.79 13.02
CA ARG A 193 -19.86 -31.41 12.55
C ARG A 193 -20.09 -29.91 12.42
N TRP A 194 -19.27 -29.07 13.06
CA TRP A 194 -19.38 -27.61 13.00
C TRP A 194 -18.48 -26.98 11.94
N TRP A 195 -17.56 -27.77 11.36
CA TRP A 195 -16.63 -27.28 10.35
C TRP A 195 -17.32 -27.16 8.99
N ARG A 196 -17.03 -26.08 8.27
CA ARG A 196 -17.71 -25.70 7.01
C ARG A 196 -16.76 -25.40 5.85
N GLY A 197 -15.61 -26.09 5.77
CA GLY A 197 -14.69 -25.88 4.66
C GLY A 197 -15.20 -26.52 3.37
N ARG A 198 -14.95 -25.83 2.25
CA ARG A 198 -15.45 -26.21 0.92
C ARG A 198 -14.41 -26.92 0.05
N ASN A 199 -13.13 -26.56 0.24
CA ASN A 199 -12.03 -26.96 -0.63
C ASN A 199 -10.90 -27.63 0.18
N GLU A 200 -11.23 -28.53 1.10
CA GLU A 200 -10.28 -29.21 2.00
C GLU A 200 -9.02 -29.66 1.27
N GLN A 201 -9.18 -30.47 0.22
CA GLN A 201 -8.05 -31.08 -0.49
C GLN A 201 -7.09 -30.04 -1.08
N ARG A 202 -7.65 -28.95 -1.64
CA ARG A 202 -6.86 -27.85 -2.20
C ARG A 202 -6.12 -27.10 -1.09
N ASP A 203 -6.83 -26.76 -0.02
CA ASP A 203 -6.29 -25.95 1.06
C ASP A 203 -5.23 -26.74 1.86
N VAL A 204 -5.41 -28.05 2.03
CA VAL A 204 -4.42 -28.99 2.59
C VAL A 204 -3.18 -29.04 1.70
N ALA A 205 -3.34 -29.33 0.40
CA ALA A 205 -2.22 -29.40 -0.53
C ALA A 205 -1.45 -28.06 -0.59
N PHE A 206 -2.17 -26.93 -0.50
CA PHE A 206 -1.55 -25.62 -0.45
C PHE A 206 -0.72 -25.43 0.82
N CYS A 207 -1.25 -25.79 1.98
CA CYS A 207 -0.54 -25.71 3.25
C CYS A 207 0.66 -26.66 3.31
N ASP A 208 0.52 -27.90 2.82
CA ASP A 208 1.60 -28.90 2.80
C ASP A 208 2.74 -28.43 1.90
N GLY A 209 2.40 -27.82 0.76
CA GLY A 209 3.36 -27.18 -0.13
C GLY A 209 4.15 -26.06 0.55
N LEU A 210 3.47 -25.15 1.27
CA LEU A 210 4.15 -24.09 2.03
C LEU A 210 5.08 -24.65 3.09
N TYR A 211 4.61 -25.61 3.90
CA TYR A 211 5.39 -26.20 4.98
C TYR A 211 6.59 -27.00 4.46
N GLY A 212 6.40 -27.76 3.38
CA GLY A 212 7.44 -28.62 2.81
C GLY A 212 8.50 -27.87 1.99
N THR A 213 8.12 -26.79 1.29
CA THR A 213 9.05 -26.05 0.42
C THR A 213 9.71 -24.85 1.10
N GLY A 214 9.08 -24.30 2.14
CA GLY A 214 9.53 -23.05 2.78
C GLY A 214 9.40 -21.81 1.89
N LEU A 215 8.70 -21.91 0.75
CA LEU A 215 8.42 -20.77 -0.13
C LEU A 215 7.52 -19.75 0.56
N ARG A 216 7.64 -18.48 0.17
CA ARG A 216 6.70 -17.45 0.60
C ARG A 216 5.33 -17.75 0.00
N VAL A 217 4.27 -17.34 0.69
CA VAL A 217 2.88 -17.53 0.22
C VAL A 217 2.68 -17.02 -1.21
N SER A 218 3.28 -15.88 -1.57
CA SER A 218 3.19 -15.33 -2.93
C SER A 218 3.92 -16.14 -3.98
N GLU A 219 5.03 -16.78 -3.62
CA GLU A 219 5.83 -17.62 -4.52
C GLU A 219 5.08 -18.92 -4.79
N TRP A 220 4.60 -19.59 -3.73
CA TRP A 220 3.81 -20.81 -3.85
C TRP A 220 2.49 -20.59 -4.60
N ALA A 221 1.81 -19.47 -4.35
CA ALA A 221 0.58 -19.11 -5.08
C ALA A 221 0.80 -18.84 -6.58
N SER A 222 2.05 -18.66 -7.02
CA SER A 222 2.38 -18.48 -8.44
C SER A 222 2.88 -19.75 -9.12
N VAL A 223 3.01 -20.86 -8.39
CA VAL A 223 3.44 -22.14 -8.96
C VAL A 223 2.35 -22.70 -9.84
N VAL A 224 2.71 -22.99 -11.09
CA VAL A 224 1.90 -23.74 -12.03
C VAL A 224 2.56 -25.09 -12.21
N PHE A 225 1.84 -26.17 -11.89
CA PHE A 225 2.34 -27.52 -12.14
C PHE A 225 2.28 -27.80 -13.65
N PRO A 226 3.30 -28.47 -14.23
CA PRO A 226 3.32 -28.89 -15.63
C PRO A 226 2.15 -29.80 -16.00
#